data_AF-A0A832SIL2-F1
#
_entry.id   AF-A0A832SIL2-F1
#
_cell.length_a   1.000
_cell.length_b   1.000
_cell.length_c   1.000
_cell.angle_alpha   90.00
_cell.angle_beta   90.00
_cell.angle_gamma   90.00
#
_symmetry.space_group_name_H-M   'P 1'
#
loop_
_entity.id
_entity.type
_entity.pdbx_description
1 polymer ?
#
loop_
_entity_poly.entity_id
_entity_poly.type
_entity_poly.pdbx_seq_one_letter_code
_entity_poly.pdbx_strand_id
1 'polypeptide(L)'
;MTGETPSKTCRRCHRALKDAANIKRGYGPVCWAKVRQEDEKEEQHPEPCSITYPGLARYTQKKLWERVLQSERKTCSCGEPLKNGELRSYDHDGGWHLKGYSKPQWPYVRCPKCGYELSVWKLRIDISDLEILGKERAARQTVLQGV
;
A
#
# COMPACT_ATOMS: atom_id res chain seq x y z
N MET A 1 19.74 -17.00 -29.13
CA MET A 1 19.08 -17.95 -28.20
C MET A 1 20.01 -18.15 -27.01
N THR A 2 19.94 -17.30 -25.98
CA THR A 2 20.79 -17.44 -24.79
C THR A 2 20.22 -18.54 -23.90
N GLY A 3 20.87 -19.70 -23.90
CA GLY A 3 20.59 -20.77 -22.95
C GLY A 3 21.14 -20.38 -21.58
N GLU A 4 20.36 -19.65 -20.79
CA GLU A 4 20.70 -19.41 -19.38
C GLU A 4 20.58 -20.72 -18.61
N THR A 5 21.71 -21.21 -18.11
CA THR A 5 21.76 -22.36 -17.21
C THR A 5 20.91 -22.06 -15.97
N PRO A 6 19.89 -22.86 -15.65
CA PRO A 6 19.01 -22.55 -14.54
C PRO A 6 19.78 -22.61 -13.22
N SER A 7 19.72 -21.51 -12.46
CA SER A 7 20.42 -21.40 -11.18
C SER A 7 20.00 -22.52 -10.24
N LYS A 8 20.99 -23.25 -9.72
CA LYS A 8 20.78 -24.30 -8.69
C LYS A 8 20.57 -23.72 -7.31
N THR A 9 20.34 -22.42 -7.16
CA THR A 9 20.09 -21.77 -5.87
C THR A 9 18.84 -20.92 -5.89
N CYS A 10 18.16 -20.84 -4.74
CA CYS A 10 16.98 -20.04 -4.56
C CYS A 10 17.33 -18.56 -4.70
N ARG A 11 16.64 -17.83 -5.59
CA ARG A 11 16.87 -16.39 -5.79
C ARG A 11 16.60 -15.53 -4.55
N ARG A 12 15.84 -16.05 -3.58
CA ARG A 12 15.48 -15.32 -2.34
C ARG A 12 16.39 -15.62 -1.14
N CYS A 13 16.71 -16.89 -0.92
CA CYS A 13 17.45 -17.31 0.28
C CYS A 13 18.80 -17.95 -0.02
N HIS A 14 19.17 -18.01 -1.31
CA HIS A 14 20.42 -18.56 -1.84
C HIS A 14 20.72 -20.03 -1.48
N ARG A 15 19.79 -20.73 -0.83
CA ARG A 15 19.90 -22.17 -0.55
C ARG A 15 19.87 -22.98 -1.85
N ALA A 16 20.62 -24.08 -1.88
CA ALA A 16 20.64 -25.00 -3.00
C ALA A 16 19.24 -25.60 -3.28
N LEU A 17 18.87 -25.64 -4.55
CA LEU A 17 17.65 -26.23 -5.07
C LEU A 17 17.99 -27.61 -5.62
N LYS A 18 17.31 -28.64 -5.11
CA LYS A 18 17.57 -30.05 -5.48
C LYS A 18 16.60 -30.55 -6.56
N ASP A 19 15.34 -30.13 -6.49
CA ASP A 19 14.30 -30.59 -7.42
C ASP A 19 14.31 -29.80 -8.73
N ALA A 20 14.13 -30.48 -9.86
CA ALA A 20 14.07 -29.87 -11.18
C ALA A 20 12.97 -28.79 -11.29
N ALA A 21 11.82 -29.01 -10.64
CA ALA A 21 10.73 -28.03 -10.58
C ALA A 21 11.14 -26.76 -9.82
N ASN A 22 11.90 -26.91 -8.74
CA ASN A 22 12.41 -25.82 -7.92
C ASN A 22 13.47 -25.01 -8.68
N ILE A 23 14.38 -25.72 -9.36
CA ILE A 23 15.41 -25.15 -10.24
C ILE A 23 14.77 -24.36 -11.38
N LYS A 24 13.73 -24.90 -12.04
CA LYS A 24 13.02 -24.22 -13.13
C LYS A 24 12.37 -22.91 -12.69
N ARG A 25 11.73 -22.88 -11.51
CA ARG A 25 11.14 -21.64 -10.96
C ARG A 25 12.16 -20.72 -10.30
N GLY A 26 13.34 -21.23 -9.94
CA GLY A 26 14.41 -20.48 -9.27
C GLY A 26 14.12 -20.16 -7.79
N TYR A 27 13.14 -20.81 -7.18
CA TYR A 27 12.77 -20.64 -5.76
C TYR A 27 12.47 -21.99 -5.10
N GLY A 28 12.88 -22.15 -3.84
CA GLY A 28 12.48 -23.29 -3.01
C GLY A 28 11.01 -23.18 -2.58
N PRO A 29 10.35 -24.28 -2.17
CA PRO A 29 8.91 -24.33 -1.89
C PRO A 29 8.42 -23.29 -0.89
N VAL A 30 9.18 -23.09 0.19
CA VAL A 30 8.86 -22.08 1.21
C VAL A 30 9.00 -20.66 0.67
N CYS A 31 10.04 -20.38 -0.13
CA CYS A 31 10.24 -19.05 -0.72
C CYS A 31 9.24 -18.78 -1.83
N TRP A 32 8.87 -19.80 -2.60
CA TRP A 32 7.88 -19.71 -3.66
C TRP A 32 6.49 -19.40 -3.12
N ALA A 33 6.08 -20.03 -2.02
CA ALA A 33 4.82 -19.71 -1.34
C ALA A 33 4.77 -18.24 -0.89
N LYS A 34 5.91 -17.69 -0.41
CA LYS A 34 6.01 -16.28 -0.02
C LYS A 34 5.97 -15.33 -1.21
N VAL A 35 6.70 -15.64 -2.27
CA VAL A 35 6.66 -14.85 -3.51
C VAL A 35 5.24 -14.83 -4.08
N ARG A 36 4.57 -15.97 -4.12
CA ARG A 36 3.15 -16.03 -4.55
C ARG A 36 2.22 -15.20 -3.67
N GLN A 37 2.38 -15.26 -2.34
CA GLN A 37 1.57 -14.42 -1.45
C GLN A 37 1.88 -12.92 -1.61
N GLU A 38 3.10 -12.57 -1.99
CA GLU A 38 3.47 -11.19 -2.31
C GLU A 38 2.86 -10.77 -3.64
N ASP A 39 2.96 -11.61 -4.69
CA ASP A 39 2.38 -11.38 -6.01
C ASP A 39 0.83 -11.30 -5.94
N GLU A 40 0.17 -12.19 -5.20
CA GLU A 40 -1.30 -12.17 -4.98
C GLU A 40 -1.75 -10.92 -4.20
N LYS A 41 -0.86 -10.34 -3.40
CA LYS A 41 -1.12 -9.10 -2.65
C LYS A 41 -0.79 -7.85 -3.47
N GLU A 42 0.15 -7.97 -4.42
CA GLU A 42 0.51 -6.96 -5.41
C GLU A 42 -0.56 -6.85 -6.51
N GLU A 43 -1.15 -7.97 -6.94
CA GLU A 43 -2.30 -8.00 -7.87
C GLU A 43 -3.59 -7.40 -7.25
N GLN A 44 -3.67 -7.26 -5.93
CA GLN A 44 -4.82 -6.69 -5.24
C GLN A 44 -4.84 -5.14 -5.17
N HIS A 45 -3.82 -4.44 -5.68
CA HIS A 45 -3.82 -2.97 -5.75
C HIS A 45 -3.33 -2.49 -7.12
N PRO A 46 -4.25 -2.10 -8.03
CA PRO A 46 -4.95 -0.81 -7.88
C PRO A 46 -6.36 -0.79 -8.50
N GLU A 47 -7.42 -0.87 -7.68
CA GLU A 47 -8.69 -0.25 -8.06
C GLU A 47 -8.51 1.29 -8.00
N PRO A 48 -9.14 2.07 -8.90
CA PRO A 48 -8.98 3.51 -8.89
C PRO A 48 -9.47 4.07 -7.54
N CYS A 49 -8.72 5.01 -6.96
CA CYS A 49 -9.21 5.80 -5.85
C CYS A 49 -10.53 6.45 -6.28
N SER A 50 -11.61 6.23 -5.54
CA SER A 50 -12.91 6.83 -5.83
C SER A 50 -12.89 8.33 -5.47
N ILE A 51 -12.16 9.13 -6.26
CA ILE A 51 -11.99 10.58 -6.08
C ILE A 51 -13.29 11.29 -6.46
N THR A 52 -13.85 12.07 -5.54
CA THR A 52 -15.04 12.91 -5.75
C THR A 52 -14.68 14.37 -5.99
N TYR A 53 -13.70 14.88 -5.25
CA TYR A 53 -13.27 16.27 -5.32
C TYR A 53 -11.74 16.33 -5.48
N PRO A 54 -11.21 16.36 -6.72
CA PRO A 54 -9.77 16.23 -6.98
C PRO A 54 -8.89 17.25 -6.24
N GLY A 55 -9.34 18.50 -6.14
CA GLY A 55 -8.60 19.54 -5.41
C GLY A 55 -8.49 19.23 -3.92
N LEU A 56 -9.60 18.75 -3.32
CA LEU A 56 -9.65 18.36 -1.91
C LEU A 56 -8.87 17.06 -1.67
N ALA A 57 -8.97 16.07 -2.56
CA ALA A 57 -8.20 14.84 -2.49
C ALA A 57 -6.68 15.11 -2.52
N ARG A 58 -6.23 16.02 -3.40
CA ARG A 58 -4.82 16.46 -3.47
C ARG A 58 -4.40 17.18 -2.20
N TYR A 59 -5.25 18.06 -1.67
CA TYR A 59 -5.01 18.74 -0.40
C TYR A 59 -4.86 17.72 0.74
N THR A 60 -5.76 16.74 0.83
CA THR A 60 -5.76 15.69 1.85
C THR A 60 -4.49 14.84 1.76
N GLN A 61 -4.10 14.39 0.56
CA GLN A 61 -2.84 13.64 0.39
C GLN A 61 -1.62 14.47 0.77
N LYS A 62 -1.56 15.74 0.37
CA LYS A 62 -0.46 16.65 0.76
C LYS A 62 -0.36 16.76 2.28
N LYS A 63 -1.47 17.00 2.96
CA LYS A 63 -1.53 17.12 4.43
C LYS A 63 -1.23 15.83 5.16
N LEU A 64 -1.58 14.69 4.57
CA LEU A 64 -1.20 13.39 5.10
C LEU A 64 0.31 13.17 4.96
N TRP A 65 0.88 13.52 3.81
CA TRP A 65 2.32 13.40 3.58
C TRP A 65 3.14 14.27 4.54
N GLU A 66 2.74 15.53 4.74
CA GLU A 66 3.37 16.42 5.72
C GLU A 66 3.46 15.77 7.12
N ARG A 67 2.38 15.09 7.56
CA ARG A 67 2.34 14.38 8.85
C ARG A 67 3.17 13.11 8.86
N VAL A 68 3.18 12.34 7.77
CA VAL A 68 4.06 11.18 7.61
C VAL A 68 5.51 11.57 7.82
N LEU A 69 5.95 12.69 7.23
CA LEU A 69 7.31 13.20 7.39
C LEU A 69 7.61 13.66 8.83
N GLN A 70 6.59 14.03 9.59
CA GLN A 70 6.70 14.43 11.00
C GLN A 70 6.63 13.25 11.98
N SER A 71 6.14 12.08 11.57
CA SER A 71 6.03 10.87 12.42
C SER A 71 7.37 10.42 13.03
N GLU A 72 7.33 9.72 14.15
CA GLU A 72 8.55 9.26 14.85
C GLU A 72 9.43 8.35 13.97
N ARG A 73 8.79 7.49 13.18
CA ARG A 73 9.49 6.60 12.26
C ARG A 73 9.96 7.39 11.04
N LYS A 74 11.28 7.56 10.89
CA LYS A 74 11.87 8.29 9.75
C LYS A 74 12.38 7.41 8.61
N THR A 75 12.47 6.10 8.81
CA THR A 75 13.07 5.17 7.85
C THR A 75 12.21 3.93 7.60
N CYS A 76 12.32 3.39 6.40
CA CYS A 76 11.90 2.04 6.06
C CYS A 76 12.76 1.02 6.82
N SER A 77 12.25 -0.21 6.98
CA SER A 77 13.01 -1.32 7.58
C SER A 77 14.29 -1.68 6.79
N CYS A 78 14.39 -1.29 5.51
CA CYS A 78 15.61 -1.45 4.70
C CYS A 78 16.64 -0.30 4.86
N GLY A 79 16.37 0.66 5.76
CA GLY A 79 17.19 1.83 6.03
C GLY A 79 16.89 3.06 5.16
N GLU A 80 16.09 2.93 4.10
CA GLU A 80 15.75 4.06 3.22
C GLU A 80 14.93 5.12 3.97
N PRO A 81 15.29 6.42 3.90
CA PRO A 81 14.49 7.49 4.49
C PRO A 81 13.07 7.55 3.92
N LEU A 82 12.07 7.68 4.79
CA LEU A 82 10.66 7.79 4.35
C LEU A 82 10.42 9.02 3.48
N LYS A 83 11.21 10.10 3.63
CA LYS A 83 11.11 11.30 2.79
C LYS A 83 11.37 11.04 1.30
N ASN A 84 12.07 9.95 0.97
CA ASN A 84 12.31 9.53 -0.41
C ASN A 84 11.18 8.61 -0.93
N GLY A 85 10.24 8.24 -0.04
CA GLY A 85 9.07 7.45 -0.35
C GLY A 85 8.02 8.20 -1.16
N GLU A 86 7.06 7.43 -1.66
CA GLU A 86 5.88 7.96 -2.33
C GLU A 86 4.63 7.60 -1.53
N LEU A 87 3.84 8.61 -1.16
CA LEU A 87 2.52 8.38 -0.56
C LEU A 87 1.53 7.96 -1.64
N ARG A 88 0.85 6.84 -1.42
CA ARG A 88 -0.22 6.31 -2.25
C ARG A 88 -1.43 5.96 -1.40
N SER A 89 -2.57 5.73 -2.04
CA SER A 89 -3.79 5.22 -1.42
C SER A 89 -4.60 4.42 -2.44
N TYR A 90 -5.58 3.67 -1.95
CA TYR A 90 -6.58 2.95 -2.74
C TYR A 90 -7.85 2.77 -1.90
N ASP A 91 -8.95 2.39 -2.55
CA ASP A 91 -10.24 2.14 -1.91
C ASP A 91 -10.19 0.87 -1.03
N HIS A 92 -10.54 0.98 0.25
CA HIS A 92 -10.53 -0.16 1.17
C HIS A 92 -11.54 0.03 2.29
N ASP A 93 -12.32 -1.00 2.62
CA ASP A 93 -13.38 -0.91 3.63
C ASP A 93 -12.86 -0.59 5.04
N GLY A 94 -11.65 -1.05 5.37
CA GLY A 94 -10.96 -0.71 6.62
C GLY A 94 -10.22 0.64 6.59
N GLY A 95 -10.33 1.41 5.49
CA GLY A 95 -9.64 2.68 5.31
C GLY A 95 -10.28 3.84 6.07
N TRP A 96 -9.64 5.00 5.96
CA TRP A 96 -10.13 6.26 6.53
C TRP A 96 -11.07 6.99 5.59
N HIS A 97 -12.08 7.66 6.13
CA HIS A 97 -13.02 8.44 5.32
C HIS A 97 -12.41 9.81 4.97
N LEU A 98 -11.40 9.79 4.11
CA LEU A 98 -10.61 10.96 3.76
C LEU A 98 -11.43 11.96 2.91
N LYS A 99 -11.23 13.24 3.18
CA LYS A 99 -11.79 14.35 2.38
C LYS A 99 -11.37 14.24 0.91
N GLY A 100 -12.34 14.35 0.01
CA GLY A 100 -12.13 14.32 -1.45
C GLY A 100 -12.32 12.94 -2.10
N TYR A 101 -12.71 11.92 -1.33
CA TYR A 101 -12.98 10.56 -1.79
C TYR A 101 -14.42 10.15 -1.43
N SER A 102 -15.05 9.28 -2.22
CA SER A 102 -16.36 8.69 -1.89
C SER A 102 -16.27 7.38 -1.13
N LYS A 103 -15.15 6.65 -1.22
CA LYS A 103 -14.89 5.42 -0.47
C LYS A 103 -13.77 5.63 0.56
N PRO A 104 -13.75 4.84 1.65
CA PRO A 104 -12.64 4.92 2.59
C PRO A 104 -11.32 4.54 1.91
N GLN A 105 -10.27 5.26 2.26
CA GLN A 105 -8.95 5.16 1.64
C GLN A 105 -7.95 4.52 2.59
N TRP A 106 -7.12 3.62 2.07
CA TRP A 106 -6.00 3.05 2.81
C TRP A 106 -4.67 3.64 2.34
N PRO A 107 -4.17 4.71 2.97
CA PRO A 107 -2.92 5.32 2.56
C PRO A 107 -1.70 4.56 3.07
N TYR A 108 -0.66 4.54 2.25
CA TYR A 108 0.61 3.88 2.52
C TYR A 108 1.77 4.58 1.83
N VAL A 109 2.97 4.43 2.39
CA VAL A 109 4.21 4.94 1.78
C VAL A 109 4.93 3.78 1.11
N ARG A 110 5.14 3.89 -0.21
CA ARG A 110 5.95 2.92 -0.97
C ARG A 110 7.42 3.33 -0.89
N CYS A 111 8.26 2.42 -0.43
CA CYS A 111 9.71 2.63 -0.39
C CYS A 111 10.32 2.47 -1.79
N PRO A 112 11.07 3.47 -2.32
CA PRO A 112 11.65 3.38 -3.66
C PRO A 112 12.76 2.34 -3.76
N LYS A 113 13.44 2.05 -2.64
CA LYS A 113 14.59 1.14 -2.59
C LYS A 113 14.19 -0.33 -2.58
N CYS A 114 13.17 -0.69 -1.80
CA CYS A 114 12.81 -2.09 -1.55
C CYS A 114 11.35 -2.44 -1.86
N GLY A 115 10.55 -1.48 -2.33
CA GLY A 115 9.15 -1.69 -2.66
C GLY A 115 8.21 -1.82 -1.46
N TYR A 116 8.72 -1.98 -0.23
CA TYR A 116 7.88 -2.16 0.95
C TYR A 116 6.85 -1.04 1.12
N GLU A 117 5.60 -1.44 1.38
CA GLU A 117 4.46 -0.55 1.57
C GLU A 117 4.14 -0.39 3.06
N LEU A 118 4.52 0.76 3.61
CA LEU A 118 4.26 1.09 4.99
C LEU A 118 2.90 1.77 5.12
N SER A 119 1.90 1.05 5.63
CA SER A 119 0.59 1.62 5.91
C SER A 119 0.68 2.77 6.92
N VAL A 120 0.02 3.89 6.61
CA VAL A 120 0.15 5.13 7.41
C VAL A 120 -0.40 4.98 8.83
N TRP A 121 -1.41 4.12 9.07
CA TRP A 121 -1.95 3.88 10.40
C TRP A 121 -0.90 3.36 11.41
N LYS A 122 0.15 2.69 10.92
CA LYS A 122 1.28 2.21 11.76
C LYS A 122 2.18 3.34 12.25
N LEU A 123 2.05 4.54 11.69
CA LEU A 123 2.84 5.71 12.08
C LEU A 123 2.22 6.49 13.25
N ARG A 124 1.03 6.09 13.73
CA ARG A 124 0.33 6.70 14.88
C ARG A 124 0.16 8.22 14.77
N ILE A 125 0.03 8.74 13.56
CA ILE A 125 -0.22 10.17 13.30
C ILE A 125 -1.71 10.50 13.45
N ASP A 126 -2.02 11.68 13.98
CA ASP A 126 -3.39 12.19 14.02
C ASP A 126 -3.80 12.76 12.65
N ILE A 127 -4.96 12.32 12.16
CA ILE A 127 -5.53 12.68 10.87
C ILE A 127 -7.00 13.10 10.97
N SER A 128 -7.51 13.31 12.19
CA SER A 128 -8.94 13.49 12.44
C SER A 128 -9.52 14.68 11.66
N ASP A 129 -8.73 15.73 11.43
CA ASP A 129 -9.11 16.90 10.62
C ASP A 129 -9.15 16.63 9.10
N LEU A 130 -8.52 15.56 8.64
CA LEU A 130 -8.53 15.11 7.25
C LEU A 130 -9.67 14.15 6.95
N GLU A 131 -10.29 13.59 7.99
CA GLU A 131 -11.48 12.77 7.86
C GLU A 131 -12.75 13.63 7.75
N ILE A 132 -13.73 13.10 7.02
CA ILE A 132 -15.09 13.64 7.01
C ILE A 132 -15.76 13.16 8.31
N LEU A 133 -15.46 13.84 9.43
CA LEU A 133 -16.06 13.52 10.73
C LEU A 133 -17.58 13.74 10.69
N GLY A 134 -18.34 12.65 10.69
CA GLY A 134 -19.62 12.41 11.39
C GLY A 134 -20.84 13.31 11.13
N LYS A 135 -20.72 14.59 10.80
CA LYS A 135 -21.88 15.49 10.63
C LYS A 135 -22.50 15.42 9.22
N GLU A 136 -21.81 14.86 8.24
CA GLU A 136 -22.37 14.55 6.91
C GLU A 136 -22.90 13.11 6.79
N ARG A 137 -22.73 12.25 7.81
CA ARG A 137 -23.33 10.90 7.81
C ARG A 137 -24.86 10.94 7.89
N ALA A 138 -25.44 11.94 8.57
CA ALA A 138 -26.89 12.05 8.73
C ALA A 138 -27.59 12.72 7.52
N ALA A 139 -26.91 13.63 6.81
CA ALA A 139 -27.55 14.41 5.75
C ALA A 139 -27.82 13.61 4.46
N ARG A 140 -27.08 12.52 4.20
CA ARG A 140 -27.26 11.69 2.99
C ARG A 140 -28.32 10.59 3.13
N GLN A 141 -28.69 10.18 4.34
CA GLN A 141 -29.70 9.14 4.53
C GLN A 141 -31.13 9.68 4.48
N THR A 142 -31.34 10.96 4.80
CA THR A 142 -32.66 11.59 4.81
C THR A 142 -33.20 11.94 3.41
N VAL A 143 -32.32 12.12 2.40
CA VAL A 143 -32.73 12.58 1.05
C VAL A 143 -33.31 11.44 0.19
N LEU A 144 -33.01 10.17 0.49
CA LEU A 144 -33.47 9.02 -0.30
C LEU A 144 -34.74 8.35 0.25
N GLN A 145 -35.30 8.82 1.37
CA GLN A 145 -36.56 8.30 1.94
C GLN A 145 -37.72 9.32 1.88
N GLY A 146 -37.55 10.42 1.16
CA GLY A 146 -38.54 11.50 1.10
C GLY A 146 -38.56 12.23 -0.24
N VAL A 147 -38.91 11.53 -1.31
CA VAL A 147 -39.60 12.06 -2.49
C VAL A 147 -40.56 11.01 -3.01
#